data_AF-A0A4R1ZGH1-F1
#
_entry.id   AF-A0A4R1ZGH1-F1
#
_cell.length_a   1.000
_cell.length_b   1.000
_cell.length_c   1.000
_cell.angle_alpha   90.00
_cell.angle_beta   90.00
_cell.angle_gamma   90.00
#
_symmetry.space_group_name_H-M   'P 1'
#
loop_
_entity.id
_entity.type
_entity.pdbx_description
1 polymer ?
#
loop_
_entity_poly.entity_id
_entity_poly.type
_entity_poly.pdbx_seq_one_letter_code
_entity_poly.pdbx_strand_id
1 'polypeptide(L)'
;MISSKFKRWVAGAAALSCLMGIVPTVDAASTNKLPFDDIAGSFAKDSIIRLYEKQILSGTSARTFSPKQPVTRAEFITILDRVLGIKTVHGAINPFKDMKPTDWYYDAVTAAVQVGLADGTSAHSFEPSKPVTRQEAAIMLIRAFKQSGVSGDTSFFADADEIADWADKAVGAALELNLMAGDANGHFNPADGMTRQETAAVIDRALQNAKWATALAKSQSAARIQLGWQYGQTTAQYEQSVLQANVTTLSPRWYFFDPAGVVADYTDQSLVSWASKNKRQIWGMVGNRSSQEVTHQNLSNATYRGKVVDQLTGYVQKYGLKGLNIDFENVAPEDRAYMTAFISELSAKLHKIGAIVSVCVSPDLGSDWTEGFDYKALGASADYMVLMAYDEHWSTSPIAGSVASLPYVDYAIANILEEVPASKVILALPYYNQDWATDKSGKVTASELTLIEQNNIVRNRSLLPAWDASVAQYTVSYQLNGLKHQLWIEDGRSLAAKYKKAMDYNLAGLAYWYIGGASTDIYNSLSNAERFYGLNFN
;
A
#
# COMPACT_ATOMS: atom_id res chain seq x y z
N MET A 1 19.34 37.18 -62.45
CA MET A 1 18.96 36.78 -63.83
C MET A 1 19.29 35.30 -64.01
N ILE A 2 18.40 34.53 -64.64
CA ILE A 2 18.66 33.48 -65.67
C ILE A 2 19.99 32.67 -65.56
N SER A 3 20.05 31.33 -65.54
CA SER A 3 19.03 30.25 -65.47
C SER A 3 19.69 28.85 -65.27
N SER A 4 18.88 27.83 -64.96
CA SER A 4 18.86 26.40 -65.42
C SER A 4 20.18 25.66 -65.80
N LYS A 5 20.35 24.34 -65.62
CA LYS A 5 19.54 23.14 -65.94
C LYS A 5 20.11 21.92 -65.14
N PHE A 6 19.52 20.73 -64.94
CA PHE A 6 18.19 20.11 -65.20
C PHE A 6 18.06 18.81 -64.37
N LYS A 7 16.87 18.40 -63.89
CA LYS A 7 16.39 16.99 -63.91
C LYS A 7 14.90 16.82 -63.54
N ARG A 8 14.10 16.65 -64.60
CA ARG A 8 12.83 15.90 -64.75
C ARG A 8 11.83 15.75 -63.59
N TRP A 9 10.63 16.27 -63.85
CA TRP A 9 9.34 15.81 -63.29
C TRP A 9 8.88 14.47 -63.88
N VAL A 10 8.03 13.74 -63.15
CA VAL A 10 6.78 13.15 -63.67
C VAL A 10 5.70 13.30 -62.59
N ALA A 11 4.51 13.78 -62.97
CA ALA A 11 3.30 13.74 -62.15
C ALA A 11 2.40 12.58 -62.60
N GLY A 12 1.67 11.95 -61.67
CA GLY A 12 0.74 10.86 -61.96
C GLY A 12 -0.45 10.90 -60.99
N ALA A 13 -1.67 10.86 -61.53
CA ALA A 13 -2.89 11.16 -60.79
C ALA A 13 -3.33 10.01 -59.86
N ALA A 14 -4.08 10.37 -58.82
CA ALA A 14 -4.72 9.43 -57.91
C ALA A 14 -5.86 8.67 -58.60
N ALA A 15 -5.87 7.35 -58.46
CA ALA A 15 -7.02 6.49 -58.74
C ALA A 15 -7.48 5.85 -57.44
N LEU A 16 -8.72 6.14 -57.03
CA LEU A 16 -9.30 5.65 -55.78
C LEU A 16 -9.90 4.25 -56.02
N SER A 17 -9.09 3.20 -55.82
CA SER A 17 -9.55 1.82 -55.91
C SER A 17 -10.07 1.33 -54.55
N CYS A 18 -11.40 1.26 -54.41
CA CYS A 18 -12.06 0.62 -53.28
C CYS A 18 -11.77 -0.89 -53.25
N LEU A 19 -10.69 -1.28 -52.58
CA LEU A 19 -10.51 -2.65 -52.12
C LEU A 19 -11.49 -2.90 -50.97
N MET A 20 -12.55 -3.65 -51.26
CA MET A 20 -13.36 -4.29 -50.22
C MET A 20 -12.50 -5.31 -49.49
N GLY A 21 -11.80 -4.85 -48.45
CA GLY A 21 -11.20 -5.75 -47.48
C GLY A 21 -12.30 -6.56 -46.83
N ILE A 22 -12.24 -7.88 -46.98
CA ILE A 22 -13.12 -8.82 -46.30
C ILE A 22 -12.96 -8.56 -44.80
N VAL A 23 -13.98 -7.94 -44.18
CA VAL A 23 -14.08 -7.91 -42.73
C VAL A 23 -14.20 -9.37 -42.30
N PRO A 24 -13.27 -9.93 -41.50
CA PRO A 24 -13.50 -11.22 -40.91
C PRO A 24 -14.75 -11.07 -40.04
N THR A 25 -15.82 -11.75 -40.44
CA THR A 25 -17.03 -11.86 -39.62
C THR A 25 -16.60 -12.37 -38.26
N VAL A 26 -16.81 -11.56 -37.22
CA VAL A 26 -16.60 -11.99 -35.84
C VAL A 26 -17.50 -13.20 -35.64
N ASP A 27 -16.91 -14.38 -35.57
CA ASP A 27 -17.67 -15.62 -35.48
C ASP A 27 -18.58 -15.55 -34.25
N ALA A 28 -19.82 -16.00 -34.42
CA ALA A 28 -20.81 -15.94 -33.36
C ALA A 28 -20.28 -16.68 -32.13
N ALA A 29 -20.53 -16.10 -30.94
CA ALA A 29 -19.99 -16.58 -29.68
C ALA A 29 -20.00 -18.11 -29.58
N SER A 30 -18.81 -18.72 -29.57
CA SER A 30 -18.68 -20.12 -29.28
C SER A 30 -19.23 -20.35 -27.87
N THR A 31 -20.28 -21.17 -27.78
CA THR A 31 -20.65 -21.76 -26.50
C THR A 31 -19.47 -22.63 -26.09
N ASN A 32 -18.62 -22.09 -25.21
CA ASN A 32 -17.35 -22.69 -24.88
C ASN A 32 -17.61 -23.95 -24.06
N LYS A 33 -17.82 -25.06 -24.78
CA LYS A 33 -18.11 -26.39 -24.21
C LYS A 33 -17.05 -26.66 -23.17
N LEU A 34 -17.49 -26.92 -21.94
CA LEU A 34 -16.60 -27.10 -20.79
C LEU A 34 -15.41 -27.99 -21.17
N PRO A 35 -14.16 -27.55 -20.94
CA PRO A 35 -13.00 -28.24 -21.48
C PRO A 35 -12.73 -29.59 -20.81
N PHE A 36 -13.22 -29.83 -19.59
CA PHE A 36 -12.80 -30.97 -18.76
C PHE A 36 -13.62 -32.24 -18.98
N ASP A 37 -12.96 -33.32 -19.36
CA ASP A 37 -13.58 -34.64 -19.60
C ASP A 37 -13.71 -35.49 -18.32
N ASP A 38 -12.94 -35.18 -17.28
CA ASP A 38 -12.73 -36.02 -16.09
C ASP A 38 -13.59 -35.65 -14.88
N ILE A 39 -14.44 -34.62 -14.97
CA ILE A 39 -15.22 -34.12 -13.83
C ILE A 39 -16.60 -34.78 -13.66
N ALA A 40 -17.00 -35.68 -14.59
CA ALA A 40 -18.35 -36.24 -14.61
C ALA A 40 -18.74 -37.01 -13.33
N GLY A 41 -17.76 -37.64 -12.66
CA GLY A 41 -17.94 -38.34 -11.38
C GLY A 41 -17.49 -37.54 -10.15
N SER A 42 -17.20 -36.24 -10.27
CA SER A 42 -16.83 -35.39 -9.14
C SER A 42 -18.08 -34.81 -8.47
N PHE A 43 -18.15 -34.89 -7.13
CA PHE A 43 -19.22 -34.25 -6.36
C PHE A 43 -19.20 -32.71 -6.50
N ALA A 44 -18.05 -32.12 -6.87
CA ALA A 44 -17.87 -30.69 -7.03
C ALA A 44 -18.05 -30.22 -8.49
N LYS A 45 -18.56 -31.06 -9.39
CA LYS A 45 -18.69 -30.79 -10.84
C LYS A 45 -19.20 -29.38 -11.14
N ASP A 46 -20.32 -28.97 -10.53
CA ASP A 46 -20.94 -27.68 -10.83
C ASP A 46 -20.17 -26.50 -10.24
N SER A 47 -19.50 -26.69 -9.10
CA SER A 47 -18.57 -25.73 -8.52
C SER A 47 -17.33 -25.54 -9.40
N ILE A 48 -16.79 -26.62 -9.97
CA ILE A 48 -15.68 -26.59 -10.93
C ILE A 48 -16.08 -25.78 -12.18
N ILE A 49 -17.29 -25.99 -12.70
CA ILE A 49 -17.84 -25.24 -13.84
C ILE A 49 -17.90 -23.74 -13.52
N ARG A 50 -18.58 -23.36 -12.43
CA ARG A 50 -18.75 -21.95 -12.03
C ARG A 50 -17.42 -21.24 -11.79
N LEU A 51 -16.46 -21.89 -11.15
CA LEU A 51 -15.14 -21.30 -10.85
C LEU A 51 -14.23 -21.22 -12.07
N TYR A 52 -14.40 -22.12 -13.05
CA TYR A 52 -13.73 -22.03 -14.35
C TYR A 52 -14.27 -20.86 -15.18
N GLU A 53 -15.59 -20.71 -15.27
CA GLU A 53 -16.24 -19.58 -15.95
C GLU A 53 -15.85 -18.22 -15.34
N LYS A 54 -15.63 -18.18 -14.02
CA LYS A 54 -15.12 -17.00 -13.30
C LYS A 54 -13.60 -16.80 -13.39
N GLN A 55 -12.87 -17.66 -14.11
CA GLN A 55 -11.40 -17.66 -14.22
C GLN A 55 -10.64 -17.79 -12.88
N ILE A 56 -11.31 -18.29 -11.83
CA ILE A 56 -10.71 -18.52 -10.51
C ILE A 56 -9.91 -19.83 -10.53
N LEU A 57 -10.48 -20.88 -11.11
CA LEU A 57 -9.84 -22.18 -11.30
C LEU A 57 -9.54 -22.44 -12.78
N SER A 58 -8.40 -23.09 -13.03
CA SER A 58 -8.01 -23.63 -14.34
C SER A 58 -7.81 -25.14 -14.24
N GLY A 59 -7.80 -25.83 -15.39
CA GLY A 59 -7.43 -27.25 -15.45
C GLY A 59 -5.94 -27.48 -15.20
N THR A 60 -5.57 -28.75 -15.01
CA THR A 60 -4.18 -29.24 -15.05
C THR A 60 -3.71 -29.47 -16.49
N SER A 61 -4.65 -29.60 -17.43
CA SER A 61 -4.41 -29.59 -18.87
C SER A 61 -5.55 -28.85 -19.60
N ALA A 62 -5.45 -28.69 -20.92
CA ALA A 62 -6.53 -28.17 -21.75
C ALA A 62 -7.80 -29.04 -21.76
N ARG A 63 -7.75 -30.28 -21.24
CA ARG A 63 -8.88 -31.25 -21.23
C ARG A 63 -9.13 -31.92 -19.87
N THR A 64 -8.38 -31.57 -18.84
CA THR A 64 -8.33 -32.30 -17.56
C THR A 64 -8.35 -31.32 -16.39
N PHE A 65 -9.20 -31.59 -15.40
CA PHE A 65 -9.24 -30.83 -14.14
C PHE A 65 -8.45 -31.52 -13.01
N SER A 66 -8.28 -32.84 -13.05
CA SER A 66 -7.71 -33.68 -11.99
C SER A 66 -8.43 -33.56 -10.63
N PRO A 67 -9.74 -33.88 -10.50
CA PRO A 67 -10.54 -33.68 -9.28
C PRO A 67 -9.88 -34.15 -7.97
N LYS A 68 -9.26 -35.33 -7.96
CA LYS A 68 -8.69 -35.98 -6.77
C LYS A 68 -7.23 -35.61 -6.48
N GLN A 69 -6.58 -34.81 -7.33
CA GLN A 69 -5.21 -34.39 -7.09
C GLN A 69 -5.18 -33.37 -5.94
N PRO A 70 -4.23 -33.46 -4.98
CA PRO A 70 -4.04 -32.44 -3.94
C PRO A 70 -3.66 -31.08 -4.54
N VAL A 71 -4.10 -30.01 -3.90
CA VAL A 71 -3.71 -28.62 -4.21
C VAL A 71 -2.48 -28.26 -3.39
N THR A 72 -1.49 -27.63 -4.02
CA THR A 72 -0.29 -27.11 -3.33
C THR A 72 -0.56 -25.79 -2.62
N ARG A 73 0.22 -25.45 -1.59
CA ARG A 73 0.13 -24.17 -0.87
C ARG A 73 0.17 -22.96 -1.82
N ALA A 74 1.03 -22.99 -2.83
CA ALA A 74 1.12 -21.93 -3.85
C ALA A 74 -0.14 -21.84 -4.74
N GLU A 75 -0.69 -22.96 -5.18
CA GLU A 75 -1.95 -22.98 -5.94
C GLU A 75 -3.12 -22.46 -5.10
N PHE A 76 -3.23 -22.87 -3.83
CA PHE A 76 -4.34 -22.47 -2.95
C PHE A 76 -4.33 -20.96 -2.69
N ILE A 77 -3.17 -20.37 -2.41
CA ILE A 77 -3.02 -18.92 -2.28
C ILE A 77 -3.35 -18.19 -3.59
N THR A 78 -2.87 -18.68 -4.74
CA THR A 78 -3.19 -18.09 -6.05
C THR A 78 -4.70 -18.09 -6.34
N ILE A 79 -5.44 -19.09 -5.84
CA ILE A 79 -6.91 -19.16 -5.94
C ILE A 79 -7.56 -18.10 -5.04
N LEU A 80 -7.09 -17.93 -3.80
CA LEU A 80 -7.60 -16.90 -2.88
C LEU A 80 -7.32 -15.48 -3.38
N ASP A 81 -6.16 -15.21 -3.98
CA ASP A 81 -5.84 -13.92 -4.58
C ASP A 81 -6.86 -13.55 -5.67
N ARG A 82 -7.19 -14.50 -6.56
CA ARG A 82 -8.21 -14.32 -7.61
C ARG A 82 -9.61 -14.09 -7.04
N VAL A 83 -9.97 -14.80 -5.97
CA VAL A 83 -11.26 -14.64 -5.27
C VAL A 83 -11.39 -13.24 -4.67
N LEU A 84 -10.34 -12.75 -4.00
CA LEU A 84 -10.32 -11.47 -3.30
C LEU A 84 -10.08 -10.28 -4.25
N GLY A 85 -9.49 -10.51 -5.43
CA GLY A 85 -9.07 -9.48 -6.38
C GLY A 85 -7.71 -8.86 -6.02
N ILE A 86 -6.83 -9.64 -5.39
CA ILE A 86 -5.44 -9.27 -5.11
C ILE A 86 -4.65 -9.39 -6.42
N LYS A 87 -3.90 -8.33 -6.77
CA LYS A 87 -3.04 -8.31 -7.95
C LYS A 87 -1.69 -8.92 -7.61
N THR A 88 -1.09 -9.61 -8.57
CA THR A 88 0.28 -10.12 -8.49
C THR A 88 1.30 -8.99 -8.26
N VAL A 89 2.27 -9.20 -7.37
CA VAL A 89 3.33 -8.24 -7.04
C VAL A 89 4.71 -8.87 -7.21
N HIS A 90 5.50 -8.36 -8.15
CA HIS A 90 6.90 -8.77 -8.33
C HIS A 90 7.80 -8.10 -7.28
N GLY A 91 7.76 -8.62 -6.05
CA GLY A 91 8.44 -8.01 -4.91
C GLY A 91 9.96 -7.98 -5.05
N ALA A 92 10.57 -6.84 -4.72
CA ALA A 92 12.02 -6.65 -4.80
C ALA A 92 12.79 -7.32 -3.66
N ILE A 93 12.13 -7.62 -2.54
CA ILE A 93 12.66 -8.33 -1.37
C ILE A 93 12.06 -9.74 -1.33
N ASN A 94 12.92 -10.76 -1.37
CA ASN A 94 12.52 -12.16 -1.22
C ASN A 94 13.17 -12.77 0.03
N PRO A 95 12.42 -13.07 1.10
CA PRO A 95 12.93 -13.73 2.30
C PRO A 95 12.99 -15.27 2.17
N PHE A 96 12.31 -15.85 1.18
CA PHE A 96 12.08 -17.30 1.06
C PHE A 96 13.07 -17.95 0.09
N LYS A 97 13.88 -18.89 0.60
CA LYS A 97 14.92 -19.59 -0.20
C LYS A 97 14.33 -20.55 -1.24
N ASP A 98 13.12 -21.03 -1.00
CA ASP A 98 12.39 -22.01 -1.81
C ASP A 98 11.46 -21.37 -2.84
N MET A 99 11.52 -20.04 -2.99
CA MET A 99 10.84 -19.28 -4.05
C MET A 99 11.87 -18.53 -4.89
N LYS A 100 11.79 -18.63 -6.22
CA LYS A 100 12.61 -17.86 -7.16
C LYS A 100 11.75 -16.82 -7.87
N PRO A 101 12.28 -15.62 -8.21
CA PRO A 101 11.53 -14.61 -8.97
C PRO A 101 10.99 -15.06 -10.35
N THR A 102 11.43 -16.22 -10.85
CA THR A 102 10.98 -16.82 -12.11
C THR A 102 9.89 -17.89 -11.94
N ASP A 103 9.56 -18.28 -10.70
CA ASP A 103 8.55 -19.31 -10.44
C ASP A 103 7.14 -18.73 -10.65
N TRP A 104 6.25 -19.49 -11.29
CA TRP A 104 4.94 -19.00 -11.74
C TRP A 104 4.05 -18.43 -10.61
N TYR A 105 4.26 -18.88 -9.38
CA TYR A 105 3.55 -18.46 -8.18
C TYR A 105 4.22 -17.32 -7.42
N TYR A 106 5.43 -16.90 -7.80
CA TYR A 106 6.23 -15.94 -7.03
C TYR A 106 5.47 -14.65 -6.76
N ASP A 107 4.93 -14.02 -7.81
CA ASP A 107 4.24 -12.73 -7.69
C ASP A 107 2.91 -12.83 -6.91
N ALA A 108 2.22 -13.98 -6.95
CA ALA A 108 0.97 -14.21 -6.24
C ALA A 108 1.23 -14.43 -4.74
N VAL A 109 2.08 -15.40 -4.41
CA VAL A 109 2.49 -15.67 -3.02
C VAL A 109 3.11 -14.44 -2.37
N THR A 110 3.90 -13.66 -3.11
CA THR A 110 4.43 -12.37 -2.62
C THR A 110 3.32 -11.41 -2.26
N ALA A 111 2.33 -11.20 -3.14
CA ALA A 111 1.21 -10.31 -2.88
C ALA A 111 0.38 -10.74 -1.65
N ALA A 112 0.09 -12.04 -1.53
CA ALA A 112 -0.65 -12.61 -0.41
C ALA A 112 0.11 -12.47 0.92
N VAL A 113 1.42 -12.71 0.95
CA VAL A 113 2.26 -12.51 2.14
C VAL A 113 2.31 -11.04 2.53
N GLN A 114 2.38 -10.12 1.56
CA GLN A 114 2.41 -8.68 1.83
C GLN A 114 1.13 -8.17 2.50
N VAL A 115 -0.06 -8.63 2.09
CA VAL A 115 -1.33 -8.27 2.76
C VAL A 115 -1.65 -9.13 4.01
N GLY A 116 -0.75 -10.04 4.39
CA GLY A 116 -0.91 -10.94 5.54
C GLY A 116 -1.91 -12.08 5.32
N LEU A 117 -2.37 -12.32 4.09
CA LEU A 117 -3.24 -13.45 3.72
C LEU A 117 -2.52 -14.80 3.91
N ALA A 118 -1.21 -14.83 3.68
CA ALA A 118 -0.36 -16.01 3.80
C ALA A 118 0.88 -15.74 4.67
N ASP A 119 1.46 -16.80 5.23
CA ASP A 119 2.73 -16.79 5.95
C ASP A 119 3.64 -17.93 5.47
N GLY A 120 4.95 -17.75 5.63
CA GLY A 120 5.92 -18.83 5.47
C GLY A 120 5.79 -19.88 6.57
N THR A 121 6.28 -21.09 6.30
CA THR A 121 6.39 -22.17 7.32
C THR A 121 7.59 -21.96 8.24
N SER A 122 8.54 -21.11 7.82
CA SER A 122 9.60 -20.55 8.66
C SER A 122 9.93 -19.12 8.23
N ALA A 123 10.89 -18.48 8.90
CA ALA A 123 11.42 -17.17 8.50
C ALA A 123 11.99 -17.14 7.07
N HIS A 124 12.35 -18.30 6.49
CA HIS A 124 13.04 -18.39 5.20
C HIS A 124 12.51 -19.47 4.24
N SER A 125 11.33 -20.04 4.52
CA SER A 125 10.67 -21.03 3.65
C SER A 125 9.16 -20.81 3.59
N PHE A 126 8.57 -21.02 2.41
CA PHE A 126 7.12 -20.96 2.20
C PHE A 126 6.46 -22.33 1.96
N GLU A 127 7.25 -23.33 1.56
CA GLU A 127 6.84 -24.67 1.11
C GLU A 127 5.82 -24.63 -0.05
N PRO A 128 6.11 -23.92 -1.17
CA PRO A 128 5.12 -23.66 -2.22
C PRO A 128 4.54 -24.91 -2.86
N SER A 129 5.35 -25.95 -3.06
CA SER A 129 4.97 -27.21 -3.71
C SER A 129 4.37 -28.26 -2.76
N LYS A 130 4.32 -27.99 -1.46
CA LYS A 130 3.72 -28.91 -0.48
C LYS A 130 2.19 -28.89 -0.62
N PRO A 131 1.49 -30.04 -0.59
CA PRO A 131 0.04 -30.07 -0.49
C PRO A 131 -0.45 -29.26 0.71
N VAL A 132 -1.45 -28.38 0.52
CA VAL A 132 -2.08 -27.68 1.64
C VAL A 132 -2.94 -28.69 2.42
N THR A 133 -2.70 -28.81 3.71
CA THR A 133 -3.52 -29.67 4.57
C THR A 133 -4.91 -29.06 4.78
N ARG A 134 -5.92 -29.89 5.08
CA ARG A 134 -7.29 -29.41 5.34
C ARG A 134 -7.36 -28.40 6.49
N GLN A 135 -6.55 -28.57 7.54
CA GLN A 135 -6.48 -27.60 8.64
C GLN A 135 -5.74 -26.29 8.28
N GLU A 136 -4.68 -26.33 7.46
CA GLU A 136 -4.04 -25.11 6.93
C GLU A 136 -5.02 -24.33 6.01
N ALA A 137 -5.75 -25.04 5.17
CA ALA A 137 -6.73 -24.44 4.26
C ALA A 137 -7.86 -23.73 5.02
N ALA A 138 -8.33 -24.31 6.13
CA ALA A 138 -9.32 -23.68 7.01
C ALA A 138 -8.83 -22.32 7.53
N ILE A 139 -7.58 -22.23 8.03
CA ILE A 139 -6.98 -20.96 8.47
C ILE A 139 -6.92 -19.94 7.35
N MET A 140 -6.43 -20.34 6.17
CA MET A 140 -6.29 -19.44 5.02
C MET A 140 -7.66 -18.90 4.56
N LEU A 141 -8.71 -19.73 4.58
CA LEU A 141 -10.08 -19.33 4.25
C LEU A 141 -10.68 -18.38 5.29
N ILE A 142 -10.60 -18.72 6.58
CA ILE A 142 -11.11 -17.88 7.67
C ILE A 142 -10.39 -16.53 7.71
N ARG A 143 -9.09 -16.50 7.39
CA ARG A 143 -8.32 -15.27 7.23
C ARG A 143 -8.74 -14.47 6.00
N ALA A 144 -8.90 -15.12 4.84
CA ALA A 144 -9.33 -14.49 3.58
C ALA A 144 -10.66 -13.74 3.73
N PHE A 145 -11.65 -14.37 4.39
CA PHE A 145 -12.98 -13.81 4.63
C PHE A 145 -13.10 -13.07 5.97
N LYS A 146 -12.00 -12.87 6.70
CA LYS A 146 -11.93 -12.13 7.99
C LYS A 146 -12.89 -12.63 9.07
N GLN A 147 -13.12 -13.94 9.13
CA GLN A 147 -14.07 -14.59 10.02
C GLN A 147 -13.44 -15.13 11.33
N SER A 148 -12.29 -14.58 11.75
CA SER A 148 -11.55 -15.04 12.94
C SER A 148 -12.25 -14.82 14.29
N GLY A 149 -13.40 -14.13 14.29
CA GLY A 149 -14.29 -14.00 15.44
C GLY A 149 -15.41 -15.05 15.50
N VAL A 150 -15.55 -15.89 14.48
CA VAL A 150 -16.49 -17.03 14.49
C VAL A 150 -15.85 -18.19 15.26
N SER A 151 -16.66 -18.91 16.04
CA SER A 151 -16.27 -20.13 16.74
C SER A 151 -17.26 -21.24 16.37
N GLY A 152 -16.75 -22.44 16.15
CA GLY A 152 -17.56 -23.66 16.05
C GLY A 152 -16.93 -24.76 16.89
N ASP A 153 -17.69 -25.82 17.15
CA ASP A 153 -17.22 -27.03 17.84
C ASP A 153 -16.48 -27.95 16.85
N THR A 154 -15.48 -28.66 17.34
CA THR A 154 -14.69 -29.68 16.63
C THR A 154 -14.75 -31.04 17.32
N SER A 155 -15.20 -31.09 18.59
CA SER A 155 -15.14 -32.26 19.48
C SER A 155 -16.03 -33.43 19.09
N PHE A 156 -16.92 -33.23 18.12
CA PHE A 156 -17.78 -34.28 17.56
C PHE A 156 -17.08 -35.16 16.52
N PHE A 157 -15.87 -34.80 16.06
CA PHE A 157 -15.07 -35.64 15.17
C PHE A 157 -14.32 -36.75 15.92
N ALA A 158 -14.19 -37.91 15.28
CA ALA A 158 -13.47 -39.06 15.84
C ALA A 158 -11.95 -38.85 15.93
N ASP A 159 -11.41 -37.91 15.14
CA ASP A 159 -10.00 -37.49 15.03
C ASP A 159 -9.80 -36.04 15.51
N ALA A 160 -10.66 -35.55 16.40
CA ALA A 160 -10.57 -34.17 16.91
C ALA A 160 -9.24 -33.88 17.62
N ASP A 161 -8.57 -34.90 18.18
CA ASP A 161 -7.25 -34.81 18.80
C ASP A 161 -6.08 -34.76 17.79
N GLU A 162 -6.32 -35.04 16.50
CA GLU A 162 -5.35 -34.79 15.42
C GLU A 162 -5.42 -33.35 14.88
N ILE A 163 -6.46 -32.58 15.24
CA ILE A 163 -6.57 -31.16 14.88
C ILE A 163 -5.63 -30.37 15.78
N ALA A 164 -4.68 -29.64 15.21
CA ALA A 164 -3.71 -28.92 16.01
C ALA A 164 -4.34 -27.68 16.68
N ASP A 165 -3.91 -27.36 17.92
CA ASP A 165 -4.38 -26.22 18.73
C ASP A 165 -4.41 -24.88 17.96
N TRP A 166 -3.44 -24.67 17.06
CA TRP A 166 -3.31 -23.45 16.25
C TRP A 166 -4.31 -23.38 15.08
N ALA A 167 -4.95 -24.50 14.73
CA ALA A 167 -5.95 -24.62 13.67
C ALA A 167 -7.38 -24.81 14.19
N ASP A 168 -7.57 -25.42 15.36
CA ASP A 168 -8.87 -25.79 15.94
C ASP A 168 -9.96 -24.71 15.75
N LYS A 169 -9.72 -23.48 16.21
CA LYS A 169 -10.67 -22.36 16.07
C LYS A 169 -11.06 -22.05 14.62
N ALA A 170 -10.11 -22.16 13.69
CA ALA A 170 -10.37 -21.91 12.27
C ALA A 170 -11.09 -23.09 11.60
N VAL A 171 -10.82 -24.32 12.04
CA VAL A 171 -11.56 -25.52 11.62
C VAL A 171 -13.01 -25.40 12.11
N GLY A 172 -13.23 -25.13 13.40
CA GLY A 172 -14.54 -24.84 14.00
C GLY A 172 -15.30 -23.76 13.22
N ALA A 173 -14.67 -22.61 12.97
CA ALA A 173 -15.26 -21.53 12.19
C ALA A 173 -15.62 -21.93 10.75
N ALA A 174 -14.78 -22.74 10.08
CA ALA A 174 -15.03 -23.20 8.71
C ALA A 174 -16.21 -24.20 8.62
N LEU A 175 -16.48 -24.92 9.70
CA LEU A 175 -17.63 -25.83 9.85
C LEU A 175 -18.92 -25.04 10.13
N GLU A 176 -18.88 -24.11 11.08
CA GLU A 176 -20.01 -23.23 11.44
C GLU A 176 -20.48 -22.41 10.22
N LEU A 177 -19.54 -21.89 9.44
CA LEU A 177 -19.82 -21.17 8.18
C LEU A 177 -20.20 -22.10 7.01
N ASN A 178 -20.32 -23.41 7.25
CA ASN A 178 -20.64 -24.44 6.25
C ASN A 178 -19.69 -24.42 5.03
N LEU A 179 -18.45 -23.95 5.21
CA LEU A 179 -17.44 -23.94 4.16
C LEU A 179 -16.85 -25.33 3.97
N MET A 180 -16.45 -25.96 5.08
CA MET A 180 -15.85 -27.30 5.14
C MET A 180 -16.78 -28.29 5.87
N ALA A 181 -16.49 -29.58 5.73
CA ALA A 181 -17.18 -30.68 6.39
C ALA A 181 -16.22 -31.87 6.53
N GLY A 182 -16.48 -32.76 7.49
CA GLY A 182 -15.79 -34.05 7.61
C GLY A 182 -16.28 -35.08 6.60
N ASP A 183 -15.78 -36.30 6.75
CA ASP A 183 -16.12 -37.46 5.92
C ASP A 183 -17.35 -38.24 6.43
N ALA A 184 -17.71 -39.31 5.71
CA ALA A 184 -18.84 -40.17 6.07
C ALA A 184 -18.60 -41.07 7.30
N ASN A 185 -17.35 -41.14 7.79
CA ASN A 185 -16.96 -41.90 8.97
C ASN A 185 -16.89 -41.01 10.23
N GLY A 186 -17.23 -39.72 10.11
CA GLY A 186 -17.14 -38.77 11.22
C GLY A 186 -15.72 -38.30 11.54
N HIS A 187 -14.82 -38.28 10.54
CA HIS A 187 -13.45 -37.75 10.68
C HIS A 187 -13.32 -36.40 9.94
N PHE A 188 -12.55 -35.46 10.47
CA PHE A 188 -12.21 -34.23 9.76
C PHE A 188 -11.03 -34.41 8.79
N ASN A 189 -10.14 -35.38 9.06
CA ASN A 189 -8.88 -35.64 8.39
C ASN A 189 -7.99 -34.37 8.31
N PRO A 190 -7.53 -33.81 9.45
CA PRO A 190 -6.86 -32.50 9.50
C PRO A 190 -5.53 -32.44 8.74
N ALA A 191 -4.77 -33.54 8.75
CA ALA A 191 -3.47 -33.65 8.09
C ALA A 191 -3.56 -33.99 6.59
N ASP A 192 -4.73 -34.38 6.07
CA ASP A 192 -4.90 -34.75 4.67
C ASP A 192 -4.75 -33.56 3.72
N GLY A 193 -4.14 -33.81 2.56
CA GLY A 193 -3.97 -32.81 1.51
C GLY A 193 -5.28 -32.51 0.79
N MET A 194 -5.72 -31.25 0.84
CA MET A 194 -7.00 -30.82 0.28
C MET A 194 -7.01 -30.97 -1.25
N THR A 195 -7.98 -31.71 -1.79
CA THR A 195 -8.07 -31.99 -3.23
C THR A 195 -8.61 -30.82 -4.04
N ARG A 196 -8.37 -30.85 -5.35
CA ARG A 196 -8.87 -29.83 -6.30
C ARG A 196 -10.40 -29.75 -6.34
N GLN A 197 -11.11 -30.87 -6.17
CA GLN A 197 -12.57 -30.87 -6.09
C GLN A 197 -13.09 -30.32 -4.75
N GLU A 198 -12.46 -30.63 -3.62
CA GLU A 198 -12.81 -30.01 -2.34
C GLU A 198 -12.56 -28.50 -2.39
N THR A 199 -11.41 -28.09 -2.94
CA THR A 199 -11.09 -26.67 -3.16
C THR A 199 -12.14 -25.97 -4.01
N ALA A 200 -12.59 -26.60 -5.11
CA ALA A 200 -13.68 -26.05 -5.90
C ALA A 200 -14.98 -25.92 -5.11
N ALA A 201 -15.37 -26.95 -4.35
CA ALA A 201 -16.59 -26.91 -3.54
C ALA A 201 -16.54 -25.82 -2.44
N VAL A 202 -15.43 -25.72 -1.71
CA VAL A 202 -15.28 -24.78 -0.59
C VAL A 202 -15.25 -23.31 -1.06
N ILE A 203 -14.49 -23.01 -2.12
CA ILE A 203 -14.41 -21.66 -2.69
C ILE A 203 -15.76 -21.25 -3.31
N ASP A 204 -16.44 -22.15 -3.99
CA ASP A 204 -17.75 -21.87 -4.57
C ASP A 204 -18.84 -21.67 -3.51
N ARG A 205 -18.82 -22.41 -2.38
CA ARG A 205 -19.69 -22.12 -1.23
C ARG A 205 -19.45 -20.71 -0.67
N ALA A 206 -18.19 -20.31 -0.50
CA ALA A 206 -17.84 -18.96 -0.05
C ALA A 206 -18.37 -17.88 -1.01
N LEU A 207 -18.32 -18.11 -2.33
CA LEU A 207 -18.85 -17.19 -3.34
C LEU A 207 -20.37 -17.23 -3.48
N GLN A 208 -21.05 -18.29 -3.02
CA GLN A 208 -22.51 -18.35 -2.94
C GLN A 208 -23.06 -17.61 -1.70
N ASN A 209 -22.23 -17.28 -0.71
CA ASN A 209 -22.61 -16.38 0.37
C ASN A 209 -22.88 -14.97 -0.19
N ALA A 210 -24.17 -14.58 -0.27
CA ALA A 210 -24.61 -13.35 -0.91
C ALA A 210 -23.98 -12.08 -0.32
N LYS A 211 -23.69 -12.07 0.99
CA LYS A 211 -23.01 -10.98 1.68
C LYS A 211 -21.56 -10.85 1.22
N TRP A 212 -20.84 -11.97 1.14
CA TRP A 212 -19.45 -12.00 0.69
C TRP A 212 -19.32 -11.72 -0.81
N ALA A 213 -20.20 -12.27 -1.64
CA ALA A 213 -20.29 -11.95 -3.06
C ALA A 213 -20.51 -10.43 -3.27
N THR A 214 -21.39 -9.82 -2.48
CA THR A 214 -21.64 -8.36 -2.49
C THR A 214 -20.41 -7.56 -2.04
N ALA A 215 -19.71 -8.01 -0.99
CA ALA A 215 -18.47 -7.39 -0.53
C ALA A 215 -17.37 -7.43 -1.60
N LEU A 216 -17.19 -8.58 -2.25
CA LEU A 216 -16.23 -8.76 -3.35
C LEU A 216 -16.59 -7.92 -4.59
N ALA A 217 -17.88 -7.80 -4.91
CA ALA A 217 -18.36 -7.03 -6.07
C ALA A 217 -18.30 -5.50 -5.88
N LYS A 218 -18.21 -4.99 -4.65
CA LYS A 218 -17.99 -3.56 -4.40
C LYS A 218 -16.61 -3.15 -4.93
N SER A 219 -16.58 -2.15 -5.79
CA SER A 219 -15.37 -1.38 -6.10
C SER A 219 -14.87 -0.64 -4.86
N GLN A 220 -13.62 -0.16 -4.90
CA GLN A 220 -12.90 0.54 -3.81
C GLN A 220 -13.83 1.41 -2.94
N SER A 221 -13.69 1.31 -1.61
CA SER A 221 -14.41 2.19 -0.66
C SER A 221 -14.14 3.67 -0.95
N ALA A 222 -14.97 4.57 -0.41
CA ALA A 222 -14.86 6.02 -0.57
C ALA A 222 -13.41 6.52 -0.62
N ALA A 223 -13.07 7.28 -1.68
CA ALA A 223 -11.71 7.67 -2.00
C ALA A 223 -11.03 8.38 -0.83
N ARG A 224 -10.11 7.66 -0.17
CA ARG A 224 -9.24 8.23 0.87
C ARG A 224 -8.22 9.16 0.25
N ILE A 225 -7.73 10.10 1.05
CA ILE A 225 -6.61 10.95 0.63
C ILE A 225 -5.38 10.08 0.46
N GLN A 226 -4.69 10.24 -0.67
CA GLN A 226 -3.43 9.60 -0.97
C GLN A 226 -2.48 10.72 -1.38
N LEU A 227 -1.78 11.28 -0.40
CA LEU A 227 -0.90 12.43 -0.56
C LEU A 227 0.53 11.99 -0.86
N GLY A 228 1.22 12.70 -1.75
CA GLY A 228 2.63 12.42 -2.05
C GLY A 228 3.43 13.70 -2.23
N TRP A 229 4.55 13.82 -1.52
CA TRP A 229 5.44 14.97 -1.68
C TRP A 229 6.38 14.81 -2.88
N GLN A 230 6.68 15.93 -3.55
CA GLN A 230 7.74 16.02 -4.55
C GLN A 230 9.03 16.52 -3.88
N TYR A 231 10.09 15.70 -3.92
CA TYR A 231 11.41 16.08 -3.40
C TYR A 231 12.51 15.49 -4.29
N GLY A 232 13.60 16.25 -4.51
CA GLY A 232 14.74 15.84 -5.36
C GLY A 232 14.47 15.64 -6.86
N GLN A 233 13.20 15.53 -7.28
CA GLN A 233 12.79 15.20 -8.64
C GLN A 233 12.47 16.41 -9.51
N THR A 234 12.80 16.33 -10.80
CA THR A 234 12.16 17.18 -11.82
C THR A 234 10.66 16.88 -11.92
N THR A 235 9.87 17.85 -12.38
CA THR A 235 8.42 17.69 -12.58
C THR A 235 8.08 16.48 -13.45
N ALA A 236 8.79 16.27 -14.57
CA ALA A 236 8.56 15.11 -15.43
C ALA A 236 8.82 13.76 -14.72
N GLN A 237 9.82 13.67 -13.85
CA GLN A 237 10.05 12.45 -13.05
C GLN A 237 8.93 12.23 -12.03
N TYR A 238 8.51 13.28 -11.33
CA TYR A 238 7.41 13.23 -10.37
C TYR A 238 6.09 12.80 -11.03
N GLU A 239 5.74 13.37 -12.20
CA GLU A 239 4.58 12.97 -13.00
C GLU A 239 4.60 11.45 -13.32
N GLN A 240 5.74 10.90 -13.76
CA GLN A 240 5.85 9.47 -14.04
C GLN A 240 5.68 8.60 -12.79
N SER A 241 6.29 8.98 -11.67
CA SER A 241 6.11 8.27 -10.39
C SER A 241 4.65 8.33 -9.90
N VAL A 242 3.96 9.47 -10.06
CA VAL A 242 2.55 9.64 -9.68
C VAL A 242 1.60 8.80 -10.54
N LEU A 243 1.92 8.54 -11.81
CA LEU A 243 1.11 7.64 -12.66
C LEU A 243 1.20 6.17 -12.24
N GLN A 244 2.30 5.79 -11.58
CA GLN A 244 2.53 4.43 -11.07
C GLN A 244 2.03 4.25 -9.64
N ALA A 245 1.94 5.34 -8.87
CA ALA A 245 1.47 5.35 -7.49
C ALA A 245 -0.04 5.59 -7.37
N ASN A 246 -0.65 5.14 -6.26
CA ASN A 246 -2.06 5.40 -5.95
C ASN A 246 -2.32 6.85 -5.46
N VAL A 247 -1.40 7.78 -5.69
CA VAL A 247 -1.45 9.17 -5.21
C VAL A 247 -2.54 9.94 -5.95
N THR A 248 -3.44 10.55 -5.20
CA THR A 248 -4.53 11.42 -5.71
C THR A 248 -4.25 12.91 -5.46
N THR A 249 -3.38 13.20 -4.48
CA THR A 249 -3.12 14.53 -3.92
C THR A 249 -1.62 14.82 -3.96
N LEU A 250 -1.23 15.83 -4.73
CA LEU A 250 0.17 16.19 -4.96
C LEU A 250 0.59 17.28 -3.97
N SER A 251 1.74 17.11 -3.34
CA SER A 251 2.31 18.11 -2.43
C SER A 251 3.72 18.55 -2.84
N PRO A 252 3.83 19.37 -3.90
CA PRO A 252 5.11 19.90 -4.35
C PRO A 252 5.61 21.01 -3.42
N ARG A 253 6.91 21.01 -3.13
CA ARG A 253 7.58 21.96 -2.21
C ARG A 253 7.76 23.32 -2.88
N TRP A 254 6.74 24.19 -2.80
CA TRP A 254 6.65 25.40 -3.61
C TRP A 254 6.74 26.72 -2.87
N TYR A 255 6.41 26.75 -1.58
CA TYR A 255 6.28 28.01 -0.85
C TYR A 255 7.18 28.03 0.37
N PHE A 256 7.98 29.09 0.50
CA PHE A 256 8.84 29.35 1.65
C PHE A 256 8.85 30.85 1.91
N PHE A 257 8.81 31.27 3.17
CA PHE A 257 8.87 32.70 3.52
C PHE A 257 10.26 33.10 4.03
N ASP A 258 10.60 34.37 3.83
CA ASP A 258 11.84 34.98 4.29
C ASP A 258 11.64 35.74 5.63
N PRO A 259 12.72 36.29 6.25
CA PRO A 259 12.60 37.09 7.48
C PRO A 259 11.70 38.33 7.34
N ALA A 260 11.46 38.82 6.12
CA ALA A 260 10.59 39.96 5.85
C ALA A 260 9.14 39.56 5.56
N GLY A 261 8.78 38.28 5.67
CA GLY A 261 7.46 37.75 5.38
C GLY A 261 7.08 37.84 3.91
N VAL A 262 8.05 37.83 3.00
CA VAL A 262 7.81 37.63 1.56
C VAL A 262 7.79 36.13 1.30
N VAL A 263 6.74 35.63 0.64
CA VAL A 263 6.63 34.22 0.27
C VAL A 263 7.20 34.03 -1.13
N ALA A 264 8.20 33.15 -1.26
CA ALA A 264 8.70 32.71 -2.56
C ALA A 264 7.68 31.81 -3.26
N ASP A 265 7.41 32.09 -4.54
CA ASP A 265 6.47 31.36 -5.40
C ASP A 265 7.25 30.49 -6.40
N TYR A 266 7.47 29.22 -6.07
CA TYR A 266 8.10 28.25 -6.98
C TYR A 266 7.08 27.40 -7.77
N THR A 267 5.85 27.89 -7.96
CA THR A 267 4.77 27.13 -8.61
C THR A 267 5.12 26.72 -10.05
N ASP A 268 5.15 25.42 -10.31
CA ASP A 268 5.28 24.89 -11.68
C ASP A 268 3.91 24.76 -12.34
N GLN A 269 3.62 25.69 -13.27
CA GLN A 269 2.37 25.69 -14.04
C GLN A 269 2.22 24.48 -14.98
N SER A 270 3.31 23.81 -15.35
CA SER A 270 3.24 22.56 -16.12
C SER A 270 2.66 21.44 -15.25
N LEU A 271 3.09 21.32 -13.99
CA LEU A 271 2.52 20.38 -13.02
C LEU A 271 1.04 20.70 -12.70
N VAL A 272 0.68 21.98 -12.55
CA VAL A 272 -0.73 22.40 -12.37
C VAL A 272 -1.59 21.96 -13.57
N SER A 273 -1.10 22.21 -14.78
CA SER A 273 -1.78 21.82 -16.02
C SER A 273 -1.89 20.30 -16.19
N TRP A 274 -0.85 19.57 -15.77
CA TRP A 274 -0.80 18.11 -15.81
C TRP A 274 -1.74 17.48 -14.78
N ALA A 275 -1.74 17.99 -13.54
CA ALA A 275 -2.58 17.48 -12.46
C ALA A 275 -4.06 17.58 -12.82
N SER A 276 -4.48 18.75 -13.35
CA SER A 276 -5.84 18.96 -13.85
C SER A 276 -6.24 17.93 -14.92
N LYS A 277 -5.39 17.71 -15.94
CA LYS A 277 -5.62 16.70 -16.99
C LYS A 277 -5.71 15.27 -16.45
N ASN A 278 -4.92 14.94 -15.42
CA ASN A 278 -4.85 13.61 -14.81
C ASN A 278 -5.77 13.45 -13.58
N LYS A 279 -6.72 14.36 -13.38
CA LYS A 279 -7.68 14.36 -12.25
C LYS A 279 -7.00 14.24 -10.88
N ARG A 280 -5.85 14.89 -10.72
CA ARG A 280 -5.12 15.03 -9.46
C ARG A 280 -5.35 16.41 -8.88
N GLN A 281 -5.44 16.49 -7.56
CA GLN A 281 -5.45 17.77 -6.85
C GLN A 281 -4.06 18.13 -6.36
N ILE A 282 -3.77 19.43 -6.21
CA ILE A 282 -2.52 19.92 -5.63
C ILE A 282 -2.82 20.63 -4.32
N TRP A 283 -2.13 20.22 -3.27
CA TRP A 283 -2.01 20.91 -1.99
C TRP A 283 -0.56 21.38 -1.86
N GLY A 284 -0.27 22.61 -2.31
CA GLY A 284 1.12 23.10 -2.38
C GLY A 284 1.78 23.11 -1.00
N MET A 285 2.97 22.52 -0.88
CA MET A 285 3.69 22.49 0.39
C MET A 285 4.29 23.87 0.70
N VAL A 286 4.08 24.31 1.94
CA VAL A 286 4.60 25.54 2.53
C VAL A 286 5.54 25.17 3.66
N GLY A 287 6.83 25.53 3.52
CA GLY A 287 7.85 25.22 4.52
C GLY A 287 8.49 26.45 5.17
N ASN A 288 8.99 26.27 6.39
CA ASN A 288 9.76 27.27 7.13
C ASN A 288 11.29 27.05 7.08
N ARG A 289 11.76 26.03 6.34
CA ARG A 289 13.17 25.58 6.29
C ARG A 289 13.76 25.20 7.66
N SER A 290 12.91 24.72 8.59
CA SER A 290 13.28 24.34 9.94
C SER A 290 13.92 25.48 10.76
N SER A 291 13.63 26.74 10.41
CA SER A 291 14.19 27.93 11.04
C SER A 291 13.25 28.49 12.11
N GLN A 292 13.61 28.29 13.38
CA GLN A 292 12.91 28.90 14.53
C GLN A 292 12.87 30.43 14.41
N GLU A 293 14.00 31.09 14.17
CA GLU A 293 14.09 32.56 14.08
C GLU A 293 13.13 33.16 13.04
N VAL A 294 13.13 32.61 11.81
CA VAL A 294 12.26 33.09 10.74
C VAL A 294 10.79 32.76 11.02
N THR A 295 10.51 31.63 11.67
CA THR A 295 9.17 31.25 12.10
C THR A 295 8.66 32.23 13.16
N HIS A 296 9.40 32.42 14.26
CA HIS A 296 9.07 33.34 15.34
C HIS A 296 8.82 34.76 14.83
N GLN A 297 9.73 35.31 14.03
CA GLN A 297 9.62 36.67 13.49
C GLN A 297 8.34 36.87 12.67
N ASN A 298 7.94 35.86 11.88
CA ASN A 298 6.78 35.95 11.00
C ASN A 298 5.47 35.61 11.71
N LEU A 299 5.44 34.66 12.63
CA LEU A 299 4.22 34.20 13.27
C LEU A 299 3.84 35.06 14.49
N SER A 300 4.80 35.51 15.30
CA SER A 300 4.53 36.35 16.48
C SER A 300 3.96 37.72 16.11
N ASN A 301 4.40 38.29 14.99
CA ASN A 301 3.93 39.58 14.50
C ASN A 301 2.67 39.42 13.61
N ALA A 302 1.52 39.88 14.11
CA ALA A 302 0.24 39.78 13.40
C ALA A 302 0.23 40.41 11.99
N THR A 303 1.03 41.46 11.76
CA THR A 303 1.15 42.08 10.42
C THR A 303 1.93 41.19 9.46
N TYR A 304 3.02 40.56 9.91
CA TYR A 304 3.80 39.65 9.08
C TYR A 304 3.05 38.33 8.84
N ARG A 305 2.42 37.77 9.88
CA ARG A 305 1.58 36.58 9.79
C ARG A 305 0.44 36.80 8.78
N GLY A 306 -0.29 37.91 8.90
CA GLY A 306 -1.33 38.29 7.95
C GLY A 306 -0.81 38.44 6.52
N LYS A 307 0.35 39.08 6.34
CA LYS A 307 1.03 39.24 5.04
C LYS A 307 1.40 37.88 4.40
N VAL A 308 1.90 36.92 5.17
CA VAL A 308 2.19 35.56 4.68
C VAL A 308 0.90 34.84 4.28
N VAL A 309 -0.13 34.90 5.14
CA VAL A 309 -1.47 34.32 4.87
C VAL A 309 -2.10 34.90 3.59
N ASP A 310 -1.99 36.21 3.35
CA ASP A 310 -2.51 36.86 2.14
C ASP A 310 -1.78 36.44 0.86
N GLN A 311 -0.45 36.34 0.88
CA GLN A 311 0.33 35.86 -0.27
C GLN A 311 -0.02 34.40 -0.61
N LEU A 312 -0.08 33.52 0.40
CA LEU A 312 -0.45 32.12 0.22
C LEU A 312 -1.88 31.96 -0.34
N THR A 313 -2.84 32.71 0.21
CA THR A 313 -4.22 32.75 -0.31
C THR A 313 -4.24 33.21 -1.77
N GLY A 314 -3.49 34.26 -2.09
CA GLY A 314 -3.34 34.78 -3.45
C GLY A 314 -2.77 33.76 -4.43
N TYR A 315 -1.78 32.95 -4.04
CA TYR A 315 -1.23 31.89 -4.90
C TYR A 315 -2.22 30.75 -5.10
N VAL A 316 -2.95 30.31 -4.07
CA VAL A 316 -4.02 29.31 -4.20
C VAL A 316 -5.08 29.78 -5.21
N GLN A 317 -5.53 31.04 -5.12
CA GLN A 317 -6.47 31.61 -6.09
C GLN A 317 -5.87 31.71 -7.52
N LYS A 318 -4.66 32.26 -7.64
CA LYS A 318 -3.96 32.49 -8.92
C LYS A 318 -3.74 31.22 -9.72
N TYR A 319 -3.44 30.11 -9.05
CA TYR A 319 -3.12 28.82 -9.67
C TYR A 319 -4.23 27.77 -9.56
N GLY A 320 -5.36 28.09 -8.91
CA GLY A 320 -6.50 27.19 -8.77
C GLY A 320 -6.22 25.94 -7.92
N LEU A 321 -5.30 26.03 -6.96
CA LEU A 321 -4.92 24.91 -6.09
C LEU A 321 -6.09 24.49 -5.20
N LYS A 322 -6.07 23.24 -4.71
CA LYS A 322 -7.15 22.70 -3.85
C LYS A 322 -6.88 22.82 -2.36
N GLY A 323 -5.67 23.22 -2.00
CA GLY A 323 -5.30 23.53 -0.62
C GLY A 323 -3.82 23.85 -0.50
N LEU A 324 -3.37 23.89 0.74
CA LEU A 324 -1.96 23.93 1.12
C LEU A 324 -1.65 22.81 2.12
N ASN A 325 -0.39 22.39 2.12
CA ASN A 325 0.17 21.48 3.11
C ASN A 325 1.24 22.24 3.87
N ILE A 326 0.97 22.56 5.13
CA ILE A 326 1.84 23.35 5.99
C ILE A 326 2.80 22.41 6.69
N ASP A 327 4.06 22.51 6.33
CA ASP A 327 5.14 21.62 6.75
C ASP A 327 6.23 22.48 7.40
N PHE A 328 5.88 23.00 8.57
CA PHE A 328 6.76 23.80 9.41
C PHE A 328 7.38 22.85 10.43
N GLU A 329 8.69 22.69 10.38
CA GLU A 329 9.46 21.85 11.31
C GLU A 329 10.24 22.73 12.28
N ASN A 330 10.68 22.20 13.43
CA ASN A 330 11.47 22.95 14.40
C ASN A 330 10.79 24.30 14.77
N VAL A 331 9.52 24.24 15.18
CA VAL A 331 8.76 25.40 15.67
C VAL A 331 9.06 25.56 17.16
N ALA A 332 9.42 26.75 17.61
CA ALA A 332 9.81 26.98 19.00
C ALA A 332 8.60 26.83 19.96
N PRO A 333 8.77 26.31 21.20
CA PRO A 333 7.69 26.17 22.18
C PRO A 333 6.90 27.47 22.44
N GLU A 334 7.59 28.62 22.49
CA GLU A 334 6.96 29.94 22.65
C GLU A 334 6.05 30.34 21.48
N ASP A 335 6.23 29.74 20.30
CA ASP A 335 5.43 30.02 19.11
C ASP A 335 4.12 29.22 19.03
N ARG A 336 3.84 28.31 19.97
CA ARG A 336 2.64 27.45 19.97
C ARG A 336 1.33 28.19 19.70
N ALA A 337 1.13 29.32 20.36
CA ALA A 337 -0.06 30.16 20.17
C ALA A 337 -0.08 30.86 18.80
N TYR A 338 1.09 31.24 18.28
CA TYR A 338 1.24 31.92 16.99
C TYR A 338 1.10 30.96 15.80
N MET A 339 1.59 29.73 15.91
CA MET A 339 1.34 28.64 14.95
C MET A 339 -0.15 28.33 14.86
N THR A 340 -0.83 28.21 16.01
CA THR A 340 -2.29 28.03 16.08
C THR A 340 -3.03 29.20 15.41
N ALA A 341 -2.64 30.45 15.70
CA ALA A 341 -3.23 31.63 15.08
C ALA A 341 -3.02 31.65 13.55
N PHE A 342 -1.83 31.29 13.06
CA PHE A 342 -1.51 31.23 11.63
C PHE A 342 -2.41 30.23 10.88
N ILE A 343 -2.54 29.01 11.40
CA ILE A 343 -3.40 27.98 10.80
C ILE A 343 -4.87 28.41 10.83
N SER A 344 -5.34 28.99 11.94
CA SER A 344 -6.72 29.49 12.03
C SER A 344 -7.01 30.63 11.04
N GLU A 345 -6.10 31.59 10.90
CA GLU A 345 -6.21 32.70 9.94
C GLU A 345 -6.16 32.21 8.48
N LEU A 346 -5.28 31.25 8.18
CA LEU A 346 -5.12 30.66 6.85
C LEU A 346 -6.35 29.84 6.43
N SER A 347 -6.82 28.92 7.27
CA SER A 347 -8.04 28.14 7.03
C SER A 347 -9.23 29.06 6.76
N ALA A 348 -9.42 30.08 7.58
CA ALA A 348 -10.52 31.04 7.43
C ALA A 348 -10.47 31.86 6.12
N LYS A 349 -9.32 31.95 5.44
CA LYS A 349 -9.21 32.54 4.09
C LYS A 349 -9.34 31.48 2.98
N LEU A 350 -8.71 30.30 3.12
CA LEU A 350 -8.79 29.24 2.12
C LEU A 350 -10.20 28.63 1.99
N HIS A 351 -10.92 28.46 3.10
CA HIS A 351 -12.30 27.96 3.06
C HIS A 351 -13.25 28.87 2.28
N LYS A 352 -13.03 30.19 2.29
CA LYS A 352 -13.82 31.16 1.50
C LYS A 352 -13.65 31.01 -0.01
N ILE A 353 -12.59 30.33 -0.45
CA ILE A 353 -12.28 30.07 -1.86
C ILE A 353 -12.40 28.57 -2.20
N GLY A 354 -12.93 27.74 -1.29
CA GLY A 354 -13.12 26.30 -1.49
C GLY A 354 -11.82 25.49 -1.53
N ALA A 355 -10.78 25.97 -0.83
CA ALA A 355 -9.50 25.29 -0.67
C ALA A 355 -9.26 24.90 0.80
N ILE A 356 -8.46 23.84 1.03
CA ILE A 356 -8.23 23.28 2.36
C ILE A 356 -6.87 23.67 2.96
N VAL A 357 -6.71 23.49 4.27
CA VAL A 357 -5.42 23.47 4.97
C VAL A 357 -5.18 22.08 5.55
N SER A 358 -4.01 21.51 5.24
CA SER A 358 -3.45 20.36 5.97
C SER A 358 -2.17 20.79 6.69
N VAL A 359 -1.88 20.22 7.87
CA VAL A 359 -0.71 20.56 8.69
C VAL A 359 0.08 19.29 9.03
N CYS A 360 1.36 19.26 8.69
CA CYS A 360 2.27 18.19 9.11
C CYS A 360 2.60 18.34 10.59
N VAL A 361 2.60 17.22 11.31
CA VAL A 361 3.00 17.14 12.72
C VAL A 361 3.76 15.84 12.97
N SER A 362 4.81 15.89 13.79
CA SER A 362 5.47 14.69 14.32
C SER A 362 4.58 14.01 15.40
N PRO A 363 4.80 12.73 15.74
CA PRO A 363 4.22 12.12 16.92
C PRO A 363 4.70 12.86 18.17
N ASP A 364 3.78 13.25 19.06
CA ASP A 364 4.16 13.88 20.32
C ASP A 364 4.75 12.84 21.28
N LEU A 365 5.99 13.09 21.71
CA LEU A 365 6.74 12.29 22.67
C LEU A 365 7.06 13.08 23.96
N GLY A 366 6.48 14.28 24.12
CA GLY A 366 6.76 15.17 25.25
C GLY A 366 8.14 15.85 25.15
N SER A 367 8.53 16.29 23.95
CA SER A 367 9.77 17.02 23.70
C SER A 367 9.53 18.42 23.12
N ASP A 368 10.54 19.28 23.24
CA ASP A 368 10.55 20.65 22.69
C ASP A 368 10.24 20.69 21.17
N TRP A 369 10.60 19.65 20.44
CA TRP A 369 10.26 19.45 19.03
C TRP A 369 8.75 19.52 18.73
N THR A 370 7.90 19.07 19.67
CA THR A 370 6.43 19.01 19.51
C THR A 370 5.68 20.02 20.39
N GLU A 371 6.31 20.63 21.40
CA GLU A 371 5.69 21.65 22.26
C GLU A 371 5.12 22.85 21.47
N GLY A 372 5.75 23.23 20.36
CA GLY A 372 5.29 24.28 19.44
C GLY A 372 3.96 23.97 18.69
N PHE A 373 3.38 22.78 18.85
CA PHE A 373 2.17 22.35 18.16
C PHE A 373 1.02 22.06 19.12
N ASP A 374 -0.07 22.82 19.00
CA ASP A 374 -1.31 22.53 19.73
C ASP A 374 -2.21 21.60 18.91
N TYR A 375 -1.99 20.28 19.01
CA TYR A 375 -2.64 19.28 18.15
C TYR A 375 -4.16 19.41 18.17
N LYS A 376 -4.78 19.64 19.34
CA LYS A 376 -6.20 19.95 19.48
C LYS A 376 -6.65 21.22 18.76
N ALA A 377 -6.00 22.36 18.98
CA ALA A 377 -6.42 23.62 18.35
C ALA A 377 -6.10 23.65 16.85
N LEU A 378 -4.96 23.09 16.43
CA LEU A 378 -4.60 22.86 15.04
C LEU A 378 -5.61 21.93 14.35
N GLY A 379 -5.95 20.79 14.98
CA GLY A 379 -6.96 19.85 14.49
C GLY A 379 -8.38 20.41 14.47
N ALA A 380 -8.69 21.42 15.29
CA ALA A 380 -9.93 22.18 15.19
C ALA A 380 -9.93 23.11 13.96
N SER A 381 -8.82 23.80 13.69
CA SER A 381 -8.69 24.82 12.64
C SER A 381 -8.35 24.28 11.24
N ALA A 382 -7.55 23.22 11.12
CA ALA A 382 -7.16 22.59 9.86
C ALA A 382 -8.23 21.62 9.36
N ASP A 383 -8.26 21.35 8.06
CA ASP A 383 -9.07 20.26 7.50
C ASP A 383 -8.46 18.90 7.82
N TYR A 384 -7.12 18.80 7.75
CA TYR A 384 -6.39 17.57 8.03
C TYR A 384 -5.10 17.79 8.84
N MET A 385 -4.78 16.82 9.71
CA MET A 385 -3.49 16.68 10.37
C MET A 385 -2.73 15.54 9.70
N VAL A 386 -1.55 15.81 9.15
CA VAL A 386 -0.69 14.82 8.50
C VAL A 386 0.34 14.35 9.53
N LEU A 387 0.09 13.18 10.12
CA LEU A 387 0.93 12.58 11.13
C LEU A 387 2.17 11.95 10.48
N MET A 388 3.33 12.53 10.71
CA MET A 388 4.64 12.04 10.26
C MET A 388 5.14 10.90 11.15
N ALA A 389 4.45 9.74 11.10
CA ALA A 389 4.73 8.57 11.94
C ALA A 389 5.98 7.78 11.48
N TYR A 390 7.10 8.50 11.36
CA TYR A 390 8.44 8.02 11.05
C TYR A 390 9.47 8.82 11.87
N ASP A 391 10.75 8.58 11.62
CA ASP A 391 11.88 9.08 12.41
C ASP A 391 11.87 8.66 13.89
N GLU A 392 11.30 7.47 14.20
CA GLU A 392 11.47 6.78 15.48
C GLU A 392 12.97 6.67 15.85
N HIS A 393 13.80 6.39 14.84
CA HIS A 393 15.25 6.48 14.90
C HIS A 393 15.75 7.30 13.69
N TRP A 394 16.06 8.58 13.90
CA TRP A 394 16.50 9.52 12.87
C TRP A 394 18.03 9.46 12.65
N SER A 395 18.53 10.13 11.61
CA SER A 395 19.93 10.03 11.11
C SER A 395 21.05 10.34 12.13
N THR A 396 20.77 11.01 13.24
CA THR A 396 21.74 11.28 14.33
C THR A 396 21.37 10.64 15.67
N SER A 397 20.41 9.71 15.68
CA SER A 397 20.07 8.89 16.85
C SER A 397 21.32 8.20 17.42
N PRO A 398 21.48 8.13 18.76
CA PRO A 398 22.59 7.43 19.40
C PRO A 398 22.49 5.90 19.27
N ILE A 399 21.34 5.38 18.85
CA ILE A 399 21.07 3.94 18.70
C ILE A 399 20.49 3.62 17.31
N ALA A 400 20.87 2.47 16.77
CA ALA A 400 20.34 1.95 15.52
C ALA A 400 18.97 1.31 15.73
N GLY A 401 18.00 1.62 14.86
CA GLY A 401 16.65 1.10 14.98
C GLY A 401 15.79 1.33 13.73
N SER A 402 14.50 1.05 13.85
CA SER A 402 13.54 1.29 12.77
C SER A 402 13.29 2.78 12.56
N VAL A 403 13.10 3.21 11.30
CA VAL A 403 12.55 4.54 10.99
C VAL A 403 11.08 4.63 11.41
N ALA A 404 10.33 3.53 11.32
CA ALA A 404 8.92 3.45 11.69
C ALA A 404 8.54 2.00 12.02
N SER A 405 8.72 1.56 13.26
CA SER A 405 8.20 0.26 13.69
C SER A 405 6.67 0.31 13.77
N LEU A 406 6.00 -0.83 13.57
CA LEU A 406 4.54 -0.86 13.68
C LEU A 406 4.03 -0.47 15.08
N PRO A 407 4.67 -0.83 16.21
CA PRO A 407 4.29 -0.32 17.53
C PRO A 407 4.42 1.20 17.67
N TYR A 408 5.47 1.81 17.12
CA TYR A 408 5.63 3.27 17.12
C TYR A 408 4.53 3.96 16.30
N VAL A 409 4.23 3.43 15.11
CA VAL A 409 3.12 3.93 14.28
C VAL A 409 1.76 3.79 14.99
N ASP A 410 1.53 2.66 15.67
CA ASP A 410 0.29 2.41 16.42
C ASP A 410 0.13 3.38 17.60
N TYR A 411 1.21 3.58 18.36
CA TYR A 411 1.28 4.57 19.43
C TYR A 411 1.03 6.00 18.91
N ALA A 412 1.71 6.39 17.83
CA ALA A 412 1.59 7.72 17.24
C ALA A 412 0.15 8.02 16.77
N ILE A 413 -0.53 7.03 16.19
CA ILE A 413 -1.95 7.13 15.81
C ILE A 413 -2.82 7.22 17.06
N ALA A 414 -2.64 6.33 18.04
CA ALA A 414 -3.45 6.35 19.27
C ALA A 414 -3.35 7.69 20.00
N ASN A 415 -2.15 8.25 20.13
CA ASN A 415 -1.87 9.51 20.82
C ASN A 415 -2.54 10.71 20.14
N ILE A 416 -2.39 10.89 18.81
CA ILE A 416 -3.03 12.03 18.12
C ILE A 416 -4.57 11.93 18.14
N LEU A 417 -5.13 10.72 18.24
CA LEU A 417 -6.58 10.49 18.30
C LEU A 417 -7.21 10.88 19.64
N GLU A 418 -6.42 11.14 20.69
CA GLU A 418 -6.92 11.74 21.93
C GLU A 418 -7.36 13.21 21.74
N GLU A 419 -6.75 13.91 20.77
CA GLU A 419 -7.00 15.33 20.50
C GLU A 419 -7.70 15.61 19.16
N VAL A 420 -7.49 14.76 18.15
CA VAL A 420 -7.91 15.02 16.76
C VAL A 420 -8.80 13.86 16.24
N PRO A 421 -9.99 14.14 15.66
CA PRO A 421 -10.84 13.09 15.10
C PRO A 421 -10.16 12.33 13.96
N ALA A 422 -10.29 10.99 13.93
CA ALA A 422 -9.71 10.11 12.91
C ALA A 422 -10.02 10.55 11.46
N SER A 423 -11.22 11.08 11.21
CA SER A 423 -11.64 11.62 9.90
C SER A 423 -10.87 12.86 9.44
N LYS A 424 -9.98 13.42 10.27
CA LYS A 424 -9.02 14.49 9.93
C LYS A 424 -7.56 14.01 9.90
N VAL A 425 -7.23 12.84 10.41
CA VAL A 425 -5.83 12.37 10.49
C VAL A 425 -5.44 11.66 9.19
N ILE A 426 -4.30 12.03 8.62
CA ILE A 426 -3.66 11.38 7.47
C ILE A 426 -2.35 10.76 7.96
N LEU A 427 -2.16 9.45 7.78
CA LEU A 427 -0.94 8.76 8.21
C LEU A 427 0.15 8.87 7.13
N ALA A 428 1.25 9.56 7.41
CA ALA A 428 2.39 9.60 6.51
C ALA A 428 3.32 8.40 6.73
N LEU A 429 3.75 7.77 5.63
CA LEU A 429 4.63 6.60 5.61
C LEU A 429 5.99 6.94 4.96
N PRO A 430 7.10 6.37 5.45
CA PRO A 430 8.42 6.59 4.88
C PRO A 430 8.64 5.71 3.63
N TYR A 431 9.09 6.33 2.55
CA TYR A 431 9.71 5.68 1.39
C TYR A 431 11.24 5.84 1.41
N TYR A 432 11.79 5.85 2.62
CA TYR A 432 13.22 5.87 2.92
C TYR A 432 13.49 4.98 4.15
N ASN A 433 14.76 4.72 4.42
CA ASN A 433 15.26 3.97 5.56
C ASN A 433 16.68 4.45 5.93
N GLN A 434 17.29 3.88 6.97
CA GLN A 434 18.68 4.13 7.36
C GLN A 434 19.52 2.85 7.26
N ASP A 435 20.71 2.94 6.68
CA ASP A 435 21.79 1.95 6.85
C ASP A 435 22.62 2.30 8.08
N TRP A 436 22.46 1.52 9.14
CA TRP A 436 23.09 1.77 10.42
C TRP A 436 24.44 1.06 10.55
N ALA A 437 25.53 1.81 10.42
CA ALA A 437 26.87 1.30 10.68
C ALA A 437 27.24 1.49 12.16
N THR A 438 27.59 0.39 12.83
CA THR A 438 28.05 0.35 14.23
C THR A 438 29.51 -0.09 14.29
N ASP A 439 30.35 0.70 14.99
CA ASP A 439 31.77 0.36 15.20
C ASP A 439 32.00 -0.53 16.43
N LYS A 440 33.27 -0.93 16.66
CA LYS A 440 33.65 -1.80 17.79
C LYS A 440 33.52 -1.15 19.18
N SER A 441 33.38 0.17 19.26
CA SER A 441 33.09 0.89 20.50
C SER A 441 31.59 0.99 20.80
N GLY A 442 30.74 0.58 19.85
CA GLY A 442 29.29 0.74 19.92
C GLY A 442 28.80 2.07 19.38
N LYS A 443 29.68 2.90 18.79
CA LYS A 443 29.26 4.16 18.15
C LYS A 443 28.49 3.84 16.87
N VAL A 444 27.33 4.46 16.74
CA VAL A 444 26.42 4.34 15.60
C VAL A 444 26.57 5.55 14.66
N THR A 445 26.45 5.30 13.36
CA THR A 445 26.25 6.31 12.30
C THR A 445 25.26 5.78 11.28
N ALA A 446 24.35 6.63 10.79
CA ALA A 446 23.38 6.28 9.76
C ALA A 446 23.76 6.83 8.38
N SER A 447 23.30 6.17 7.32
CA SER A 447 23.20 6.70 5.96
C SER A 447 21.78 6.53 5.46
N GLU A 448 21.13 7.62 5.06
CA GLU A 448 19.77 7.56 4.52
C GLU A 448 19.76 6.84 3.16
N LEU A 449 18.72 6.03 2.94
CA LEU A 449 18.50 5.25 1.73
C LEU A 449 17.06 5.45 1.24
N THR A 450 16.87 5.60 -0.06
CA THR A 450 15.57 5.26 -0.68
C THR A 450 15.30 3.75 -0.56
N LEU A 451 14.04 3.32 -0.66
CA LEU A 451 13.74 1.89 -0.67
C LEU A 451 14.34 1.19 -1.91
N ILE A 452 14.54 1.92 -3.00
CA ILE A 452 15.24 1.43 -4.19
C ILE A 452 16.71 1.09 -3.85
N GLU A 453 17.41 1.94 -3.10
CA GLU A 453 18.80 1.72 -2.68
C GLU A 453 18.91 0.60 -1.64
N GLN A 454 18.01 0.56 -0.66
CA GLN A 454 17.85 -0.57 0.27
C GLN A 454 17.71 -1.91 -0.49
N ASN A 455 16.81 -1.97 -1.48
CA ASN A 455 16.58 -3.17 -2.29
C ASN A 455 17.83 -3.57 -3.09
N ASN A 456 18.62 -2.58 -3.55
CA ASN A 456 19.90 -2.82 -4.22
C ASN A 456 20.96 -3.35 -3.25
N ILE A 457 21.03 -2.89 -1.99
CA ILE A 457 21.96 -3.42 -0.98
C ILE A 457 21.65 -4.87 -0.67
N VAL A 458 20.37 -5.20 -0.43
CA VAL A 458 19.92 -6.58 -0.16
C VAL A 458 20.27 -7.51 -1.34
N ARG A 459 19.92 -7.10 -2.57
CA ARG A 459 20.16 -7.90 -3.78
C ARG A 459 21.65 -8.08 -4.09
N ASN A 460 22.42 -7.00 -4.11
CA ASN A 460 23.82 -7.03 -4.55
C ASN A 460 24.76 -7.74 -3.57
N ARG A 461 24.29 -8.03 -2.35
CA ARG A 461 25.01 -8.80 -1.32
C ARG A 461 24.39 -10.17 -1.05
N SER A 462 23.33 -10.54 -1.77
CA SER A 462 22.55 -11.76 -1.54
C SER A 462 22.13 -11.92 -0.06
N LEU A 463 21.76 -10.82 0.58
CA LEU A 463 21.30 -10.85 1.97
C LEU A 463 19.99 -11.61 2.06
N LEU A 464 19.76 -12.26 3.20
CA LEU A 464 18.54 -13.00 3.49
C LEU A 464 17.86 -12.41 4.73
N PRO A 465 16.96 -11.43 4.56
CA PRO A 465 16.24 -10.84 5.67
C PRO A 465 15.27 -11.82 6.33
N ALA A 466 15.06 -11.66 7.63
CA ALA A 466 14.09 -12.43 8.42
C ALA A 466 12.94 -11.51 8.87
N TRP A 467 11.70 -12.00 8.85
CA TRP A 467 10.55 -11.22 9.32
C TRP A 467 10.56 -11.11 10.84
N ASP A 468 10.64 -9.87 11.35
CA ASP A 468 10.43 -9.57 12.76
C ASP A 468 9.01 -9.03 12.95
N ALA A 469 8.15 -9.88 13.52
CA ALA A 469 6.75 -9.54 13.77
C ALA A 469 6.56 -8.50 14.88
N SER A 470 7.58 -8.23 15.72
CA SER A 470 7.48 -7.24 16.80
C SER A 470 7.51 -5.80 16.27
N VAL A 471 8.28 -5.56 15.20
CA VAL A 471 8.36 -4.27 14.50
C VAL A 471 7.60 -4.27 13.16
N ALA A 472 7.13 -5.45 12.72
CA ALA A 472 6.51 -5.74 11.43
C ALA A 472 7.35 -5.30 10.22
N GLN A 473 8.64 -5.66 10.24
CA GLN A 473 9.60 -5.39 9.16
C GLN A 473 10.49 -6.61 8.94
N TYR A 474 11.10 -6.71 7.77
CA TYR A 474 12.22 -7.64 7.59
C TYR A 474 13.50 -7.02 8.16
N THR A 475 14.22 -7.72 9.02
CA THR A 475 15.50 -7.25 9.56
C THR A 475 16.66 -8.02 8.95
N VAL A 476 17.80 -7.33 8.73
CA VAL A 476 19.03 -7.98 8.28
C VAL A 476 20.27 -7.20 8.74
N SER A 477 21.39 -7.91 8.90
CA SER A 477 22.69 -7.31 9.23
C SER A 477 23.80 -7.87 8.34
N TYR A 478 24.79 -7.04 8.04
CA TYR A 478 25.95 -7.43 7.24
C TYR A 478 27.23 -6.74 7.75
N GLN A 479 28.41 -7.20 7.30
CA GLN A 479 29.70 -6.59 7.66
C GLN A 479 30.27 -5.84 6.46
N LEU A 480 30.77 -4.61 6.66
CA LEU A 480 31.44 -3.83 5.64
C LEU A 480 32.52 -2.94 6.29
N ASN A 481 33.73 -2.93 5.73
CA ASN A 481 34.86 -2.11 6.21
C ASN A 481 35.17 -2.24 7.73
N GLY A 482 34.83 -3.37 8.35
CA GLY A 482 35.01 -3.62 9.78
C GLY A 482 33.89 -3.09 10.69
N LEU A 483 32.83 -2.51 10.11
CA LEU A 483 31.61 -2.04 10.78
C LEU A 483 30.47 -3.05 10.60
N LYS A 484 29.61 -3.15 11.62
CA LYS A 484 28.35 -3.91 11.57
C LYS A 484 27.25 -3.02 11.02
N HIS A 485 26.74 -3.37 9.85
CA HIS A 485 25.60 -2.71 9.22
C HIS A 485 24.29 -3.40 9.60
N GLN A 486 23.22 -2.62 9.79
CA GLN A 486 21.87 -3.11 10.13
C GLN A 486 20.78 -2.34 9.36
N LEU A 487 19.77 -3.09 8.90
CA LEU A 487 18.62 -2.57 8.15
C LEU A 487 17.30 -3.10 8.74
N TRP A 488 16.31 -2.21 8.85
CA TRP A 488 14.91 -2.50 9.20
C TRP A 488 14.03 -2.25 7.98
N ILE A 489 13.95 -3.23 7.10
CA ILE A 489 13.49 -3.08 5.71
C ILE A 489 12.01 -2.67 5.66
N GLU A 490 11.75 -1.53 5.01
CA GLU A 490 10.43 -1.20 4.50
C GLU A 490 10.22 -1.89 3.14
N ASP A 491 9.25 -2.80 3.09
CA ASP A 491 8.80 -3.49 1.89
C ASP A 491 7.26 -3.41 1.78
N GLY A 492 6.70 -4.08 0.77
CA GLY A 492 5.25 -4.17 0.61
C GLY A 492 4.52 -4.75 1.83
N ARG A 493 5.14 -5.66 2.60
CA ARG A 493 4.55 -6.28 3.79
C ARG A 493 4.54 -5.32 4.98
N SER A 494 5.66 -4.66 5.25
CA SER A 494 5.74 -3.64 6.31
C SER A 494 4.77 -2.48 6.06
N LEU A 495 4.79 -1.93 4.85
CA LEU A 495 3.95 -0.77 4.51
C LEU A 495 2.46 -1.14 4.44
N ALA A 496 2.10 -2.36 4.02
CA ALA A 496 0.72 -2.85 4.10
C ALA A 496 0.25 -3.04 5.55
N ALA A 497 1.11 -3.49 6.47
CA ALA A 497 0.76 -3.59 7.90
C ALA A 497 0.46 -2.21 8.51
N LYS A 498 1.23 -1.17 8.14
CA LYS A 498 0.97 0.23 8.52
C LYS A 498 -0.30 0.78 7.86
N TYR A 499 -0.54 0.46 6.58
CA TYR A 499 -1.79 0.78 5.89
C TYR A 499 -2.99 0.18 6.61
N LYS A 500 -2.88 -1.06 7.09
CA LYS A 500 -3.93 -1.72 7.88
C LYS A 500 -4.29 -0.90 9.12
N LYS A 501 -3.31 -0.36 9.86
CA LYS A 501 -3.59 0.52 11.01
C LYS A 501 -4.39 1.76 10.62
N ALA A 502 -4.04 2.43 9.53
CA ALA A 502 -4.83 3.56 9.02
C ALA A 502 -6.29 3.17 8.68
N MET A 503 -6.52 1.93 8.23
CA MET A 503 -7.86 1.41 7.97
C MET A 503 -8.60 1.02 9.27
N ASP A 504 -7.92 0.37 10.22
CA ASP A 504 -8.49 -0.07 11.50
C ASP A 504 -8.97 1.12 12.35
N TYR A 505 -8.20 2.21 12.39
CA TYR A 505 -8.59 3.47 13.04
C TYR A 505 -9.52 4.36 12.18
N ASN A 506 -9.85 3.95 10.96
CA ASN A 506 -10.66 4.71 10.00
C ASN A 506 -10.15 6.15 9.76
N LEU A 507 -8.84 6.27 9.51
CA LEU A 507 -8.17 7.53 9.22
C LEU A 507 -8.60 8.11 7.86
N ALA A 508 -8.46 9.43 7.69
CA ALA A 508 -8.84 10.18 6.49
C ALA A 508 -8.07 9.76 5.23
N GLY A 509 -6.84 9.28 5.41
CA GLY A 509 -6.01 8.82 4.31
C GLY A 509 -4.57 8.53 4.71
N LEU A 510 -3.71 8.44 3.69
CA LEU A 510 -2.28 8.24 3.84
C LEU A 510 -1.50 9.31 3.07
N ALA A 511 -0.25 9.51 3.49
CA ALA A 511 0.74 10.32 2.80
C ALA A 511 2.04 9.52 2.63
N TYR A 512 2.90 9.91 1.68
CA TYR A 512 4.12 9.16 1.34
C TYR A 512 5.31 10.09 1.17
N TRP A 513 6.28 10.02 2.09
CA TRP A 513 7.54 10.79 2.05
C TRP A 513 8.68 9.92 1.49
N TYR A 514 9.10 10.08 0.23
CA TYR A 514 8.53 10.93 -0.83
C TYR A 514 8.39 10.14 -2.12
N ILE A 515 7.60 10.67 -3.06
CA ILE A 515 7.27 9.95 -4.29
C ILE A 515 8.53 9.73 -5.15
N GLY A 516 8.76 8.49 -5.58
CA GLY A 516 10.00 8.08 -6.25
C GLY A 516 11.06 7.48 -5.32
N GLY A 517 10.92 7.57 -3.98
CA GLY A 517 11.76 6.81 -3.04
C GLY A 517 11.43 5.31 -2.98
N ALA A 518 10.20 4.94 -3.36
CA ALA A 518 9.72 3.55 -3.44
C ALA A 518 9.85 2.95 -4.84
N SER A 519 10.16 1.65 -4.90
CA SER A 519 10.06 0.83 -6.10
C SER A 519 8.59 0.54 -6.47
N THR A 520 8.34 0.19 -7.73
CA THR A 520 6.99 0.08 -8.30
C THR A 520 6.15 -1.07 -7.75
N ASP A 521 6.79 -2.09 -7.18
CA ASP A 521 6.12 -3.19 -6.46
C ASP A 521 5.34 -2.68 -5.25
N ILE A 522 5.89 -1.73 -4.49
CA ILE A 522 5.25 -1.10 -3.32
C ILE A 522 3.89 -0.49 -3.68
N TYR A 523 3.76 0.19 -4.81
CA TYR A 523 2.48 0.80 -5.22
C TYR A 523 1.39 -0.25 -5.49
N ASN A 524 1.78 -1.42 -6.01
CA ASN A 524 0.87 -2.56 -6.16
C ASN A 524 0.55 -3.19 -4.80
N SER A 525 1.53 -3.37 -3.90
CA SER A 525 1.30 -3.85 -2.52
C SER A 525 0.28 -2.97 -1.78
N LEU A 526 0.37 -1.64 -1.91
CA LEU A 526 -0.56 -0.72 -1.28
C LEU A 526 -1.94 -0.69 -1.97
N SER A 527 -2.01 -0.91 -3.28
CA SER A 527 -3.30 -1.12 -3.98
C SER A 527 -4.01 -2.36 -3.48
N ASN A 528 -3.25 -3.44 -3.23
CA ASN A 528 -3.75 -4.67 -2.62
C ASN A 528 -4.12 -4.49 -1.16
N ALA A 529 -3.37 -3.71 -0.38
CA ALA A 529 -3.70 -3.39 1.00
C ALA A 529 -5.03 -2.62 1.09
N GLU A 530 -5.24 -1.59 0.27
CA GLU A 530 -6.52 -0.87 0.21
C GLU A 530 -7.68 -1.81 -0.16
N ARG A 531 -7.50 -2.65 -1.18
CA ARG A 531 -8.50 -3.65 -1.58
C ARG A 531 -8.79 -4.63 -0.46
N PHE A 532 -7.78 -5.31 0.08
CA PHE A 532 -7.95 -6.37 1.05
C PHE A 532 -8.49 -5.84 2.38
N TYR A 533 -7.93 -4.77 2.92
CA TYR A 533 -8.38 -4.20 4.19
C TYR A 533 -9.74 -3.49 4.06
N GLY A 534 -10.05 -2.92 2.89
CA GLY A 534 -11.37 -2.34 2.58
C GLY A 534 -12.51 -3.34 2.39
N LEU A 535 -12.24 -4.64 2.15
CA LEU A 535 -13.28 -5.68 2.12
C LEU A 535 -13.89 -5.88 3.50
N ASN A 536 -15.22 -5.75 3.62
CA ASN A 536 -15.95 -6.09 4.85
C ASN A 536 -16.93 -7.24 4.58
N PHE A 537 -16.74 -8.33 5.32
CA PHE A 537 -17.53 -9.57 5.26
C PHE A 537 -18.50 -9.72 6.45
N ASN A 538 -18.47 -8.77 7.38
CA ASN A 538 -19.26 -8.71 8.62
C ASN A 538 -20.50 -7.82 8.49
#